data_AF-A0A565C342-F1
#
_entry.id   AF-A0A565C342-F1
#
_cell.length_a   1.000
_cell.length_b   1.000
_cell.length_c   1.000
_cell.angle_alpha   90.00
_cell.angle_beta   90.00
_cell.angle_gamma   90.00
#
_symmetry.space_group_name_H-M   'P 1'
#
loop_
_entity.id
_entity.type
_entity.pdbx_description
1 polymer ?
#
loop_
_entity_poly.entity_id
_entity_poly.type
_entity_poly.pdbx_seq_one_letter_code
_entity_poly.pdbx_strand_id
1 'polypeptide(L)'
;MFSEAAIEVAKMVICYDLQVCGEFYARELTSGKRYEVVFVVKVEDTMSRFDILAKTQLMVPEKELQEQELQFVDLIKNEWIEIRVGAFVARPHKEKIAFYLYQDGSEQKMTGLLIKSAIIRLIN
;
A
#
# COMPACT_ATOMS: atom_id res chain seq x y z
N MET A 1 27.20 -8.71 6.87
CA MET A 1 26.89 -8.32 5.48
C MET A 1 25.82 -9.29 5.03
N PHE A 2 24.55 -8.91 5.14
CA PHE A 2 23.46 -9.73 4.63
C PHE A 2 23.48 -9.56 3.11
N SER A 3 23.58 -10.65 2.35
CA SER A 3 23.31 -10.60 0.92
C SER A 3 21.88 -10.09 0.77
N GLU A 4 21.69 -9.00 0.04
CA GLU A 4 20.37 -8.55 -0.35
C GLU A 4 19.78 -9.68 -1.20
N ALA A 5 18.96 -10.53 -0.56
CA ALA A 5 18.23 -11.57 -1.28
C ALA A 5 17.46 -10.85 -2.40
N ALA A 6 17.42 -11.44 -3.59
CA ALA A 6 16.64 -10.88 -4.69
C ALA A 6 15.19 -10.72 -4.21
N ILE A 7 14.77 -9.47 -3.94
CA ILE A 7 13.41 -9.18 -3.50
C ILE A 7 12.53 -9.26 -4.75
N GLU A 8 11.54 -10.15 -4.71
CA GLU A 8 10.52 -10.23 -5.75
C GLU A 8 9.71 -8.93 -5.77
N VAL A 9 9.47 -8.40 -6.97
CA VAL A 9 8.73 -7.15 -7.18
C VAL A 9 7.59 -7.42 -8.15
N ALA A 10 6.38 -7.06 -7.77
CA ALA A 10 5.23 -7.13 -8.66
C ALA A 10 5.26 -5.93 -9.62
N LYS A 11 5.18 -6.19 -10.93
CA LYS A 11 5.11 -5.16 -11.97
C LYS A 11 3.76 -5.20 -12.68
N MET A 12 3.09 -4.06 -12.73
CA MET A 12 1.88 -3.90 -13.51
C MET A 12 2.22 -3.80 -15.00
N VAL A 13 1.85 -4.83 -15.76
CA VAL A 13 2.03 -4.86 -17.21
C VAL A 13 0.96 -4.01 -17.88
N ILE A 14 -0.33 -4.37 -17.72
CA ILE A 14 -1.51 -3.63 -18.18
C ILE A 14 -2.68 -3.97 -17.24
N CYS A 15 -3.38 -2.97 -16.71
CA CYS A 15 -4.62 -3.17 -15.95
C CYS A 15 -5.65 -2.05 -16.20
N TYR A 16 -6.92 -2.32 -15.91
CA TYR A 16 -8.00 -1.31 -15.92
C TYR A 16 -8.42 -0.93 -14.50
N ASP A 17 -8.32 -1.86 -13.55
CA ASP A 17 -8.59 -1.62 -12.13
C ASP A 17 -7.36 -2.04 -11.31
N LEU A 18 -6.90 -1.18 -10.41
CA LEU A 18 -5.81 -1.50 -9.50
C LEU A 18 -6.43 -1.99 -8.20
N GLN A 19 -6.04 -3.18 -7.74
CA GLN A 19 -6.33 -3.62 -6.38
C GLN A 19 -5.15 -4.39 -5.81
N VAL A 20 -4.58 -3.84 -4.74
CA VAL A 20 -3.48 -4.43 -4.00
C VAL A 20 -3.91 -4.47 -2.55
N CYS A 21 -3.89 -5.64 -1.94
CA CYS A 21 -4.34 -5.80 -0.57
C CYS A 21 -3.42 -6.70 0.25
N GLY A 22 -3.53 -6.54 1.56
CA GLY A 22 -2.94 -7.45 2.51
C GLY A 22 -3.76 -7.47 3.79
N GLU A 23 -3.64 -8.57 4.53
CA GLU A 23 -4.32 -8.76 5.80
C GLU A 23 -3.37 -9.41 6.81
N PHE A 24 -3.50 -9.04 8.08
CA PHE A 24 -2.71 -9.64 9.15
C PHE A 24 -3.46 -9.63 10.47
N TYR A 25 -3.10 -10.51 11.39
CA TYR A 25 -3.66 -10.48 12.74
C TYR A 25 -2.87 -9.52 13.63
N ALA A 26 -3.57 -8.60 14.29
CA ALA A 26 -2.93 -7.67 15.24
C ALA A 26 -2.20 -8.38 16.41
N ARG A 27 -2.51 -9.66 16.67
CA ARG A 27 -1.82 -10.48 17.69
C ARG A 27 -0.36 -10.84 17.32
N GLU A 28 0.02 -10.66 16.06
CA GLU A 28 1.40 -10.84 15.59
C GLU A 28 2.29 -9.64 15.95
N LEU A 29 1.69 -8.55 16.44
CA LEU A 29 2.35 -7.33 16.85
C LEU A 29 2.39 -7.17 18.37
N THR A 30 3.32 -6.36 18.87
CA THR A 30 3.35 -5.99 20.30
C THR A 30 2.13 -5.14 20.65
N SER A 31 1.26 -5.68 21.50
CA SER A 31 0.06 -5.01 22.01
C SER A 31 0.38 -3.66 22.68
N GLY A 32 -0.51 -2.69 22.50
CA GLY A 32 -0.42 -1.34 23.06
C GLY A 32 0.55 -0.41 22.34
N LYS A 33 1.29 -0.89 21.34
CA LYS A 33 2.18 -0.06 20.53
C LYS A 33 1.49 0.48 19.29
N ARG A 34 1.95 1.64 18.82
CA ARG A 34 1.44 2.29 17.60
C ARG A 34 2.25 1.83 16.40
N TYR A 35 1.55 1.49 15.33
CA TYR A 35 2.12 1.05 14.06
C TYR A 35 1.57 1.89 12.92
N GLU A 36 2.33 1.97 11.84
CA GLU A 36 1.84 2.41 10.54
C GLU A 36 1.94 1.29 9.50
N VAL A 37 1.11 1.40 8.47
CA VAL A 37 1.18 0.58 7.26
C VAL A 37 1.56 1.49 6.10
N VAL A 38 2.59 1.09 5.34
CA VAL A 38 3.03 1.78 4.13
C VAL A 38 3.20 0.79 2.98
N PHE A 39 2.87 1.19 1.76
CA PHE A 39 3.27 0.48 0.54
C PHE A 39 4.57 1.06 0.01
N VAL A 40 5.50 0.20 -0.41
CA VAL A 40 6.72 0.59 -1.12
C VAL A 40 6.49 0.40 -2.61
N VAL A 41 6.36 1.51 -3.33
CA VAL A 41 6.04 1.50 -4.76
C VAL A 41 7.05 2.28 -5.57
N LYS A 42 7.05 2.05 -6.88
CA LYS A 42 7.81 2.82 -7.86
C LYS A 42 6.94 3.03 -9.10
N VAL A 43 7.00 4.23 -9.66
CA VAL A 43 6.33 4.57 -10.92
C VAL A 43 7.39 4.68 -12.02
N GLU A 44 7.24 3.95 -13.11
CA GLU A 44 8.15 4.01 -14.27
C GLU A 44 7.87 5.24 -15.15
N ASP A 45 8.86 5.67 -15.94
CA ASP A 45 8.64 6.73 -16.94
C ASP A 45 7.58 6.37 -17.99
N THR A 46 7.45 5.08 -18.29
CA THR A 46 6.49 4.53 -19.23
C THR A 46 5.07 4.47 -18.69
N MET A 47 4.83 4.95 -17.47
CA MET A 47 3.52 4.96 -16.83
C MET A 47 2.48 5.64 -17.74
N SER A 48 1.44 4.91 -18.10
CA SER A 48 0.26 5.47 -18.74
C SER A 48 -0.63 6.15 -17.71
N ARG A 49 -1.33 7.21 -18.13
CA ARG A 49 -1.99 8.16 -17.22
C ARG A 49 -2.99 7.47 -16.30
N PHE A 50 -2.80 7.68 -15.00
CA PHE A 50 -3.80 7.47 -13.96
C PHE A 50 -4.58 8.78 -13.82
N ASP A 51 -5.60 8.96 -14.64
CA ASP A 51 -6.47 10.14 -14.68
C ASP A 51 -7.48 10.20 -13.52
N ILE A 52 -7.58 9.12 -12.75
CA ILE A 52 -8.42 8.99 -11.55
C ILE A 52 -7.53 8.98 -10.31
N LEU A 53 -8.04 9.48 -9.19
CA LEU A 53 -7.35 9.36 -7.89
C LEU A 53 -7.29 7.89 -7.46
N ALA A 54 -6.09 7.42 -7.13
CA ALA A 54 -5.96 6.16 -6.41
C ALA A 54 -6.24 6.40 -4.93
N LYS A 55 -6.59 5.34 -4.22
CA LYS A 55 -6.96 5.39 -2.81
C LYS A 55 -6.18 4.36 -2.01
N THR A 56 -5.75 4.75 -0.82
CA THR A 56 -5.31 3.81 0.20
C THR A 56 -6.34 3.69 1.29
N GLN A 57 -6.55 2.48 1.78
CA GLN A 57 -7.45 2.22 2.90
C GLN A 57 -6.77 1.38 3.98
N LEU A 58 -6.99 1.74 5.24
CA LEU A 58 -6.68 0.91 6.40
C LEU A 58 -7.97 0.60 7.17
N MET A 59 -8.31 -0.69 7.21
CA MET A 59 -9.46 -1.22 7.94
C MET A 59 -8.97 -1.85 9.24
N VAL A 60 -9.24 -1.18 10.36
CA VAL A 60 -8.99 -1.72 11.69
C VAL A 60 -10.34 -2.09 12.31
N PRO A 61 -10.51 -3.31 12.81
CA PRO A 61 -11.77 -3.71 13.44
C PRO A 61 -12.21 -2.75 14.55
N GLU A 62 -13.52 -2.48 14.62
CA GLU A 62 -14.14 -1.53 15.56
C GLU A 62 -13.59 -0.09 15.48
N LYS A 63 -12.97 0.29 14.35
CA LYS A 63 -12.52 1.65 14.07
C LYS A 63 -13.09 2.14 12.75
N GLU A 64 -13.16 3.46 12.65
CA GLU A 64 -13.46 4.13 11.40
C GLU A 64 -12.42 3.79 10.32
N LEU A 65 -12.92 3.67 9.09
CA LEU A 65 -12.08 3.50 7.91
C LEU A 65 -11.13 4.70 7.79
N GLN A 66 -9.85 4.42 7.67
CA GLN A 66 -8.88 5.43 7.25
C GLN A 66 -8.73 5.32 5.74
N GLU A 67 -9.17 6.35 5.00
CA GLU A 67 -9.04 6.43 3.55
C GLU A 67 -8.26 7.70 3.17
N GLN A 68 -7.38 7.59 2.17
CA GLN A 68 -6.63 8.72 1.62
C GLN A 68 -6.57 8.61 0.10
N GLU A 69 -6.76 9.74 -0.58
CA GLU A 69 -6.58 9.85 -2.03
C GLU A 69 -5.14 10.22 -2.35
N LEU A 70 -4.61 9.68 -3.45
CA LEU A 70 -3.32 10.04 -4.00
C LEU A 70 -3.36 10.11 -5.53
N GLN A 71 -2.49 10.93 -6.10
CA GLN A 71 -2.22 10.95 -7.52
C GLN A 71 -0.85 10.33 -7.80
N PHE A 72 -0.81 9.27 -8.60
CA PHE A 72 0.47 8.65 -8.99
C PHE A 72 1.38 9.61 -9.77
N VAL A 73 0.82 10.64 -10.42
CA VAL A 73 1.61 11.65 -11.15
C VAL A 73 2.43 12.56 -10.22
N ASP A 74 2.02 12.71 -8.96
CA ASP A 74 2.73 13.53 -7.97
C ASP A 74 3.95 12.80 -7.37
N LEU A 75 4.08 11.50 -7.66
CA LEU A 75 5.15 10.67 -7.15
C LEU A 75 6.42 10.85 -7.96
N ILE A 76 7.57 10.80 -7.28
CA ILE A 76 8.88 10.88 -7.94
C ILE A 76 9.07 9.62 -8.79
N LYS A 77 9.22 9.82 -10.11
CA LYS A 77 9.39 8.71 -11.07
C LYS A 77 10.71 8.00 -10.87
N ASN A 78 10.71 6.71 -11.16
CA ASN A 78 11.82 5.78 -11.07
C ASN A 78 12.46 5.61 -9.68
N GLU A 79 11.88 6.19 -8.64
CA GLU A 79 12.33 6.01 -7.26
C GLU A 79 11.38 5.11 -6.47
N TRP A 80 11.94 4.40 -5.49
CA TRP A 80 11.16 3.68 -4.51
C TRP A 80 10.68 4.65 -3.44
N ILE A 81 9.37 4.75 -3.27
CA ILE A 81 8.72 5.67 -2.35
C ILE A 81 7.76 4.92 -1.43
N GLU A 82 7.55 5.47 -0.24
CA GLU A 82 6.60 4.95 0.73
C GLU A 82 5.28 5.72 0.62
N ILE A 83 4.21 5.04 0.23
CA ILE A 83 2.85 5.58 0.33
C ILE A 83 2.26 5.13 1.66
N ARG A 84 1.91 6.10 2.51
CA ARG A 84 1.27 5.81 3.79
C ARG A 84 -0.19 5.42 3.59
N VAL A 85 -0.58 4.32 4.23
CA VAL A 85 -1.97 3.81 4.20
C VAL A 85 -2.75 4.26 5.43
N GLY A 86 -2.11 4.22 6.60
CA GLY A 86 -2.73 4.63 7.86
C GLY A 86 -1.92 4.21 9.07
N ALA A 87 -2.44 4.50 10.27
CA ALA A 87 -1.81 4.10 11.52
C ALA A 87 -2.83 3.60 12.54
N PHE A 88 -2.39 2.72 13.43
CA PHE A 88 -3.25 2.11 14.43
C PHE A 88 -2.47 1.75 15.70
N VAL A 89 -3.20 1.54 16.80
CA VAL A 89 -2.63 0.96 18.02
C VAL A 89 -2.95 -0.53 18.02
N ALA A 90 -1.94 -1.37 18.07
CA ALA A 90 -2.12 -2.82 18.08
C ALA A 90 -2.86 -3.24 19.35
N ARG A 91 -3.98 -3.94 19.19
CA ARG A 91 -4.72 -4.59 20.26
C ARG A 91 -5.04 -6.01 19.83
N PRO A 92 -4.92 -7.02 20.71
CA PRO A 92 -5.32 -8.38 20.38
C PRO A 92 -6.78 -8.40 19.96
N HIS A 93 -7.04 -8.93 18.77
CA HIS A 93 -8.38 -9.06 18.25
C HIS A 93 -8.51 -10.34 17.42
N LYS A 94 -9.74 -10.87 17.30
CA LYS A 94 -9.99 -12.10 16.55
C LYS A 94 -10.04 -11.85 15.05
N GLU A 95 -10.45 -10.65 14.65
CA GLU A 95 -10.50 -10.22 13.25
C GLU A 95 -9.15 -9.67 12.79
N LYS A 96 -8.93 -9.71 11.48
CA LYS A 96 -7.72 -9.21 10.85
C LYS A 96 -7.81 -7.71 10.60
N ILE A 97 -6.66 -7.06 10.58
CA ILE A 97 -6.51 -5.73 10.00
C ILE A 97 -6.25 -5.93 8.51
N ALA A 98 -6.94 -5.16 7.67
CA ALA A 98 -6.78 -5.19 6.23
C ALA A 98 -6.34 -3.82 5.70
N PHE A 99 -5.57 -3.82 4.63
CA PHE A 99 -5.12 -2.60 3.98
C PHE A 99 -5.11 -2.74 2.47
N TYR A 100 -5.37 -1.63 1.78
CA TYR A 100 -5.57 -1.60 0.33
C TYR A 100 -4.85 -0.41 -0.31
N LEU A 101 -4.36 -0.62 -1.52
CA LEU A 101 -4.08 0.42 -2.51
C LEU A 101 -4.91 0.04 -3.74
N TYR A 102 -5.84 0.89 -4.12
CA TYR A 102 -6.77 0.57 -5.20
C TYR A 102 -7.18 1.78 -6.01
N GLN A 103 -7.69 1.51 -7.19
CA GLN A 103 -8.23 2.49 -8.12
C GLN A 103 -9.19 1.76 -9.05
N ASP A 104 -10.45 2.17 -9.02
CA ASP A 104 -11.51 1.53 -9.77
C ASP A 104 -12.02 2.46 -10.87
N GLY A 105 -12.49 1.88 -11.97
CA GLY A 105 -13.29 2.62 -12.95
C GLY A 105 -12.48 3.44 -13.95
N SER A 106 -11.22 3.09 -14.20
CA SER A 106 -10.46 3.68 -15.30
C SER A 106 -10.97 3.16 -16.64
N GLU A 107 -11.37 4.05 -17.53
CA GLU A 107 -11.65 3.71 -18.94
C GLU A 107 -10.36 3.47 -19.72
N GLN A 108 -9.21 3.82 -19.13
CA GLN A 108 -7.89 3.76 -19.76
C GLN A 108 -7.03 2.63 -19.18
N LYS A 109 -6.18 2.04 -20.04
CA LYS A 109 -5.18 1.06 -19.63
C LYS A 109 -4.09 1.73 -18.79
N MET A 110 -3.88 1.20 -17.59
CA MET A 110 -2.86 1.61 -16.63
C MET A 110 -1.66 0.67 -16.71
N THR A 111 -0.45 1.24 -16.69
CA THR A 111 0.82 0.51 -16.81
C THR A 111 1.89 1.20 -15.94
N GLY A 112 2.99 0.50 -15.63
CA GLY A 112 4.18 1.16 -15.08
C GLY A 112 4.19 1.40 -13.57
N LEU A 113 3.28 0.79 -12.80
CA LEU A 113 3.38 0.70 -11.33
C LEU A 113 4.15 -0.56 -10.93
N LEU A 114 5.11 -0.42 -10.03
CA LEU A 114 5.80 -1.53 -9.37
C LEU A 114 5.53 -1.48 -7.88
N ILE A 115 5.36 -2.66 -7.28
CA ILE A 115 5.10 -2.83 -5.85
C ILE A 115 6.14 -3.78 -5.30
N LYS A 116 6.95 -3.27 -4.36
CA LYS A 116 8.01 -4.05 -3.72
C LYS A 116 7.49 -4.78 -2.49
N SER A 117 6.75 -4.08 -1.62
CA SER A 117 6.24 -4.65 -0.38
C SER A 117 5.18 -3.75 0.26
N ALA A 118 4.50 -4.31 1.26
CA ALA A 118 3.88 -3.53 2.32
C ALA A 118 4.69 -3.70 3.60
N ILE A 119 4.89 -2.61 4.34
CA ILE A 119 5.64 -2.59 5.59
C ILE A 119 4.70 -2.21 6.72
N ILE A 120 4.69 -3.03 7.77
CA ILE A 120 4.05 -2.74 9.05
C ILE A 120 5.16 -2.48 10.05
N ARG A 121 5.26 -1.25 10.58
CA ARG A 121 6.36 -0.87 11.48
C ARG A 121 5.88 -0.03 12.65
N LEU A 122 6.64 -0.11 13.75
CA LEU A 122 6.44 0.73 14.93
C LEU A 122 6.67 2.21 14.57
N ILE A 123 5.81 3.07 15.11
CA ILE A 123 6.01 4.52 15.10
C ILE A 123 6.05 5.02 16.55
N ASN A 124 7.00 5.90 16.85
CA ASN A 124 7.20 6.46 18.19
C ASN A 124 6.12 7.48 18.55
#